data_AF-A0A7S1PQN0-F1
#
_entry.id   AF-A0A7S1PQN0-F1
#
_cell.length_a   1.000
_cell.length_b   1.000
_cell.length_c   1.000
_cell.angle_alpha   90.00
_cell.angle_beta   90.00
_cell.angle_gamma   90.00
#
_symmetry.space_group_name_H-M   'P 1'
#
loop_
_entity.id
_entity.type
_entity.pdbx_description
1 polymer ?
#
loop_
_entity_poly.entity_id
_entity_poly.type
_entity_poly.pdbx_seq_one_letter_code
_entity_poly.pdbx_strand_id
1 'polypeptide(L)'
;DACFTILKDHGVVSDRRGFGRWILAQNHALSKLAIGEHFGKLKPDREECLRGFTEAHDFSGMFIDEALRTFLGGFKLLGEAQVVDKTMSIFAAKFSADNPTAFRNENTPFILSFSICMLNTDAHSPHIDTKMSLADFVRNNAGIDDGEDVPPDVLRGVYERVTASEYKLRLGPADHAAAAVAASAAAHRAKAGSSGIPLLRHLAPVLGAVTDAVLLPVELAAHVTGIA
;
A
#
# COMPACT_ATOMS: atom_id res chain seq x y z
N ASP A 1 -16.41 14.90 10.12
CA ASP A 1 -16.04 16.04 10.98
C ASP A 1 -16.86 16.10 12.25
N ALA A 2 -18.19 16.02 12.20
CA ALA A 2 -19.05 16.05 13.39
C ALA A 2 -18.61 15.09 14.51
N CYS A 3 -18.25 13.84 14.18
CA CYS A 3 -17.75 12.87 15.17
C CYS A 3 -16.50 13.37 15.92
N PHE A 4 -15.54 13.98 15.22
CA PHE A 4 -14.34 14.54 15.86
C PHE A 4 -14.70 15.69 16.81
N THR A 5 -15.57 16.60 16.36
CA THR A 5 -16.02 17.73 17.19
C THR A 5 -16.68 17.25 18.47
N ILE A 6 -17.63 16.31 18.37
CA ILE A 6 -18.31 15.72 19.54
C ILE A 6 -17.30 15.09 20.49
N LEU A 7 -16.39 14.24 20.00
CA LEU A 7 -15.40 13.58 20.84
C LEU A 7 -14.43 14.58 21.49
N LYS A 8 -14.09 15.66 20.80
CA LYS A 8 -13.25 16.73 21.33
C LYS A 8 -13.98 17.52 22.42
N ASP A 9 -15.23 17.88 22.21
CA ASP A 9 -16.04 18.64 23.16
C ASP A 9 -16.31 17.84 24.44
N HIS A 10 -16.39 16.51 24.34
CA HIS A 10 -16.48 15.59 25.48
C HIS A 10 -15.12 15.19 26.07
N GLY A 11 -14.01 15.75 25.59
CA GLY A 11 -12.66 15.49 26.13
C GLY A 11 -12.11 14.08 25.85
N VAL A 12 -12.72 13.32 24.94
CA VAL A 12 -12.28 11.97 24.56
C VAL A 12 -11.02 12.03 23.68
N VAL A 13 -10.90 13.06 22.84
CA VAL A 13 -9.73 13.30 21.99
C VAL A 13 -9.30 14.77 22.05
N SER A 14 -7.99 15.02 22.00
CA SER A 14 -7.42 16.38 22.05
C SER A 14 -7.34 17.05 20.67
N ASP A 15 -6.95 16.27 19.67
CA ASP A 15 -6.53 16.75 18.36
C ASP A 15 -6.77 15.69 17.27
N ARG A 16 -6.41 16.00 16.03
CA ARG A 16 -6.60 15.10 14.88
C ARG A 16 -5.79 13.81 15.01
N ARG A 17 -4.56 13.85 15.53
CA ARG A 17 -3.77 12.63 15.77
C ARG A 17 -4.41 11.76 16.85
N GLY A 18 -4.88 12.37 17.94
CA GLY A 18 -5.63 11.69 18.99
C GLY A 18 -6.90 11.03 18.45
N PHE A 19 -7.59 11.68 17.52
CA PHE A 19 -8.72 11.07 16.81
C PHE A 19 -8.30 9.86 15.97
N GLY A 20 -7.16 9.93 15.28
CA GLY A 20 -6.57 8.77 14.58
C GLY A 20 -6.34 7.57 15.49
N ARG A 21 -5.71 7.79 16.65
CA ARG A 21 -5.49 6.74 17.66
C ARG A 21 -6.80 6.15 18.16
N TRP A 22 -7.80 7.00 18.40
CA TRP A 22 -9.14 6.58 18.80
C TRP A 22 -9.83 5.72 17.73
N ILE A 23 -9.70 6.08 16.44
CA ILE A 23 -10.22 5.26 15.33
C ILE A 23 -9.62 3.85 15.36
N LEU A 24 -8.31 3.72 15.61
CA LEU A 24 -7.68 2.40 15.71
C LEU A 24 -8.21 1.61 16.93
N ALA A 25 -8.34 2.26 18.08
CA ALA A 25 -8.87 1.62 19.29
C ALA A 25 -10.31 1.11 19.10
N GLN A 26 -11.12 1.85 18.35
CA GLN A 26 -12.52 1.51 18.05
C GLN A 26 -12.69 0.77 16.71
N ASN A 27 -11.61 0.30 16.10
CA ASN A 27 -11.63 -0.17 14.72
C ASN A 27 -12.53 -1.41 14.49
N HIS A 28 -12.80 -2.18 15.54
CA HIS A 28 -13.72 -3.32 15.49
C HIS A 28 -15.20 -2.90 15.42
N ALA A 29 -15.54 -1.71 15.94
CA ALA A 29 -16.89 -1.17 16.00
C ALA A 29 -17.20 -0.18 14.86
N LEU A 30 -16.17 0.32 14.17
CA LEU A 30 -16.30 1.30 13.10
C LEU A 30 -16.37 0.67 11.71
N SER A 31 -17.15 1.29 10.82
CA SER A 31 -17.20 0.89 9.41
C SER A 31 -15.87 1.15 8.73
N LYS A 32 -15.22 0.08 8.24
CA LYS A 32 -13.96 0.17 7.48
C LYS A 32 -14.08 1.10 6.26
N LEU A 33 -15.25 1.12 5.63
CA LEU A 33 -15.53 2.01 4.50
C LEU A 33 -15.54 3.47 4.95
N ALA A 34 -16.23 3.78 6.04
CA ALA A 34 -16.29 5.14 6.57
C ALA A 34 -14.91 5.65 7.04
N ILE A 35 -14.09 4.78 7.64
CA ILE A 35 -12.68 5.11 7.97
C ILE A 35 -11.91 5.42 6.67
N GLY A 36 -12.10 4.59 5.65
CA GLY A 36 -11.53 4.78 4.33
C GLY A 36 -11.88 6.12 3.68
N GLU A 37 -13.17 6.46 3.64
CA GLU A 37 -13.68 7.74 3.12
C GLU A 37 -13.17 8.94 3.92
N HIS A 38 -12.88 8.74 5.21
CA HIS A 38 -12.30 9.76 6.06
C HIS A 38 -10.85 10.05 5.69
N PHE A 39 -10.01 9.01 5.60
CA PHE A 39 -8.60 9.13 5.23
C PHE A 39 -8.40 9.49 3.76
N GLY A 40 -9.31 9.07 2.89
CA GLY A 40 -9.23 9.26 1.44
C GLY A 40 -9.34 10.70 0.93
N LYS A 41 -9.39 11.68 1.84
CA LYS A 41 -9.48 13.11 1.51
C LYS A 41 -8.12 13.75 1.74
N LEU A 42 -7.52 14.32 0.68
CA LEU A 42 -6.26 15.08 0.73
C LEU A 42 -6.43 16.41 1.47
N LYS A 43 -6.56 16.35 2.79
CA LYS A 43 -6.62 17.51 3.68
C LYS A 43 -5.59 17.35 4.81
N PRO A 44 -4.89 18.42 5.23
CA PRO A 44 -3.92 18.34 6.34
C PRO A 44 -4.49 17.69 7.60
N ASP A 45 -5.70 18.07 8.01
CA ASP A 45 -6.42 17.48 9.14
C ASP A 45 -6.63 15.96 9.05
N ARG A 46 -6.79 15.43 7.83
CA ARG A 46 -7.01 14.01 7.58
C ARG A 46 -5.70 13.25 7.56
N GLU A 47 -4.66 13.88 7.03
CA GLU A 47 -3.30 13.37 7.11
C GLU A 47 -2.87 13.22 8.58
N GLU A 48 -3.10 14.24 9.42
CA GLU A 48 -2.77 14.14 10.86
C GLU A 48 -3.58 13.03 11.55
N CYS A 49 -4.84 12.83 11.16
CA CYS A 49 -5.64 11.72 11.64
C CYS A 49 -5.07 10.36 11.20
N LEU A 50 -4.68 10.22 9.93
CA LEU A 50 -4.05 9.01 9.42
C LEU A 50 -2.71 8.74 10.11
N ARG A 51 -1.88 9.78 10.33
CA ARG A 51 -0.63 9.66 11.10
C ARG A 51 -0.89 9.14 12.50
N GLY A 52 -1.87 9.71 13.22
CA GLY A 52 -2.24 9.23 14.55
C GLY A 52 -2.75 7.79 14.54
N PHE A 53 -3.51 7.38 13.52
CA PHE A 53 -3.96 6.01 13.34
C PHE A 53 -2.77 5.06 13.12
N THR A 54 -1.84 5.41 12.22
CA THR A 54 -0.65 4.62 11.92
C THR A 54 0.31 4.54 13.10
N GLU A 55 0.53 5.66 13.80
CA GLU A 55 1.41 5.74 14.98
C GLU A 55 0.94 4.85 16.15
N ALA A 56 -0.36 4.56 16.24
CA ALA A 56 -0.91 3.67 17.26
C ALA A 56 -0.75 2.17 16.96
N HIS A 57 -0.27 1.81 15.76
CA HIS A 57 0.16 0.44 15.51
C HIS A 57 1.55 0.18 16.11
N ASP A 58 1.77 -1.06 16.56
CA ASP A 58 3.09 -1.58 16.89
C ASP A 58 3.51 -2.57 15.79
N PHE A 59 4.51 -2.21 15.01
CA PHE A 59 5.10 -3.06 13.97
C PHE A 59 6.45 -3.63 14.38
N SER A 60 6.86 -3.46 15.64
CA SER A 60 8.19 -3.87 16.11
C SER A 60 8.37 -5.37 15.96
N GLY A 61 9.39 -5.79 15.21
CA GLY A 61 9.72 -7.19 14.97
C GLY A 61 8.76 -7.93 14.03
N MET A 62 7.77 -7.24 13.44
CA MET A 62 6.89 -7.83 12.44
C MET A 62 7.58 -7.94 11.08
N PHE A 63 7.23 -8.95 10.29
CA PHE A 63 7.54 -8.93 8.88
C PHE A 63 6.73 -7.84 8.17
N ILE A 64 7.33 -7.20 7.16
CA ILE A 64 6.70 -6.06 6.47
C ILE A 64 5.35 -6.42 5.84
N ASP A 65 5.20 -7.62 5.30
CA ASP A 65 3.95 -8.09 4.70
C ASP A 65 2.84 -8.27 5.75
N GLU A 66 3.18 -8.74 6.96
CA GLU A 66 2.24 -8.87 8.07
C GLU A 66 1.85 -7.52 8.68
N ALA A 67 2.82 -6.62 8.81
CA ALA A 67 2.57 -5.25 9.24
C ALA A 67 1.65 -4.53 8.24
N LEU A 68 1.93 -4.68 6.94
CA LEU A 68 1.12 -4.11 5.87
C LEU A 68 -0.30 -4.69 5.86
N ARG A 69 -0.44 -6.01 6.04
CA ARG A 69 -1.74 -6.68 6.14
C ARG A 69 -2.55 -6.16 7.33
N THR A 70 -1.89 -5.98 8.48
CA THR A 70 -2.51 -5.42 9.69
C THR A 70 -2.98 -3.98 9.46
N PHE A 71 -2.14 -3.16 8.85
CA PHE A 71 -2.42 -1.76 8.57
C PHE A 71 -3.59 -1.60 7.57
N LEU A 72 -3.48 -2.20 6.38
CA LEU A 72 -4.49 -2.09 5.32
C LEU A 72 -5.78 -2.87 5.64
N GLY A 73 -5.73 -3.86 6.54
CA GLY A 73 -6.93 -4.50 7.07
C GLY A 73 -7.76 -3.58 7.97
N GLY A 74 -7.17 -2.48 8.43
CA GLY A 74 -7.78 -1.53 9.35
C GLY A 74 -8.83 -0.62 8.72
N PHE A 75 -8.85 -0.45 7.40
CA PHE A 75 -9.78 0.45 6.71
C PHE A 75 -9.91 0.06 5.24
N LYS A 76 -10.86 0.67 4.50
CA LYS A 76 -10.86 0.57 3.05
C LYS A 76 -9.97 1.66 2.44
N LEU A 77 -8.88 1.34 1.75
CA LEU A 77 -8.06 2.39 1.13
C LEU A 77 -8.80 2.94 -0.10
N LEU A 78 -9.42 4.10 0.06
CA LEU A 78 -10.14 4.82 -0.99
C LEU A 78 -9.37 6.07 -1.38
N GLY A 79 -9.44 6.46 -2.66
CA GLY A 79 -8.90 7.71 -3.14
C GLY A 79 -8.12 7.56 -4.44
N GLU A 80 -7.58 8.67 -4.91
CA GLU A 80 -6.73 8.75 -6.09
C GLU A 80 -5.31 8.23 -5.78
N ALA A 81 -4.49 8.07 -6.82
CA ALA A 81 -3.10 7.60 -6.67
C ALA A 81 -2.30 8.39 -5.63
N GLN A 82 -2.51 9.71 -5.55
CA GLN A 82 -1.86 10.57 -4.55
C GLN A 82 -2.21 10.21 -3.11
N VAL A 83 -3.44 9.78 -2.85
CA VAL A 83 -3.89 9.34 -1.52
C VAL A 83 -3.23 8.02 -1.15
N VAL A 84 -3.17 7.08 -2.10
CA VAL A 84 -2.52 5.78 -1.92
C VAL A 84 -1.03 5.99 -1.62
N ASP A 85 -0.34 6.75 -2.47
CA ASP A 85 1.07 7.12 -2.30
C ASP A 85 1.33 7.69 -0.90
N LYS A 86 0.53 8.68 -0.49
CA LYS A 86 0.67 9.31 0.83
C LYS A 86 0.42 8.34 1.98
N THR A 87 -0.59 7.48 1.86
CA THR A 87 -0.93 6.49 2.89
C THR A 87 0.19 5.47 3.07
N MET A 88 0.73 4.98 1.96
CA MET A 88 1.84 4.04 1.95
C MET A 88 3.14 4.68 2.46
N SER A 89 3.35 5.97 2.20
CA SER A 89 4.48 6.75 2.74
C SER A 89 4.43 6.84 4.26
N ILE A 90 3.25 7.12 4.83
CA ILE A 90 3.06 7.16 6.28
C ILE A 90 3.29 5.78 6.90
N PHE A 91 2.80 4.71 6.26
CA PHE A 91 3.05 3.34 6.70
C PHE A 91 4.55 3.01 6.69
N ALA A 92 5.24 3.25 5.56
CA ALA A 92 6.66 2.96 5.41
C ALA A 92 7.49 3.69 6.47
N ALA A 93 7.22 4.97 6.71
CA ALA A 93 7.91 5.75 7.73
C ALA A 93 7.72 5.14 9.14
N LYS A 94 6.51 4.69 9.48
CA LYS A 94 6.26 4.03 10.77
C LYS A 94 6.93 2.67 10.86
N PHE A 95 6.86 1.86 9.80
CA PHE A 95 7.52 0.56 9.77
C PHE A 95 9.04 0.69 9.96
N SER A 96 9.68 1.64 9.26
CA SER A 96 11.11 1.94 9.43
C SER A 96 11.45 2.40 10.84
N ALA A 97 10.61 3.23 11.45
CA ALA A 97 10.83 3.71 12.82
C ALA A 97 10.77 2.57 13.85
N ASP A 98 9.86 1.61 13.67
CA ASP A 98 9.74 0.43 14.54
C ASP A 98 10.81 -0.63 14.26
N ASN A 99 11.37 -0.64 13.04
CA ASN A 99 12.31 -1.65 12.58
C ASN A 99 13.56 -1.00 11.92
N PRO A 100 14.35 -0.21 12.66
CA PRO A 100 15.41 0.64 12.11
C PRO A 100 16.56 -0.13 11.44
N THR A 101 16.66 -1.44 11.66
CA THR A 101 17.70 -2.31 11.09
C THR A 101 17.17 -3.28 10.04
N ALA A 102 15.89 -3.18 9.66
CA ALA A 102 15.28 -4.12 8.71
C ALA A 102 15.75 -3.90 7.27
N PHE A 103 16.04 -2.66 6.87
CA PHE A 103 16.47 -2.28 5.53
C PHE A 103 17.53 -1.18 5.60
N ARG A 104 18.34 -1.03 4.55
CA ARG A 104 19.40 0.00 4.49
C ARG A 104 18.83 1.36 4.12
N ASN A 105 17.83 1.38 3.26
CA ASN A 105 17.18 2.60 2.77
C ASN A 105 15.78 2.78 3.35
N GLU A 106 15.47 3.99 3.79
CA GLU A 106 14.15 4.37 4.32
C GLU A 106 13.01 4.25 3.28
N ASN A 107 13.35 4.25 1.99
CA ASN A 107 12.41 4.08 0.88
C ASN A 107 12.13 2.61 0.55
N THR A 108 12.94 1.67 1.03
CA THR A 108 12.76 0.25 0.72
C THR A 108 11.43 -0.30 1.23
N PRO A 109 11.01 -0.02 2.48
CA PRO A 109 9.67 -0.43 2.94
C PRO A 109 8.55 0.10 2.06
N PHE A 110 8.68 1.32 1.55
CA PHE A 110 7.68 1.92 0.66
C PHE A 110 7.57 1.15 -0.66
N ILE A 111 8.70 0.93 -1.35
CA ILE A 111 8.74 0.20 -2.63
C ILE A 111 8.28 -1.25 -2.43
N LEU A 112 8.79 -1.91 -1.39
CA LEU A 112 8.49 -3.31 -1.11
C LEU A 112 7.02 -3.51 -0.72
N SER A 113 6.40 -2.57 -0.01
CA SER A 113 4.96 -2.65 0.33
C SER A 113 4.08 -2.63 -0.91
N PHE A 114 4.43 -1.80 -1.90
CA PHE A 114 3.75 -1.82 -3.19
C PHE A 114 3.99 -3.15 -3.90
N SER A 115 5.22 -3.65 -3.91
CA SER A 115 5.58 -4.98 -4.45
C SER A 115 4.73 -6.10 -3.86
N ILE A 116 4.48 -6.07 -2.55
CA ILE A 116 3.63 -7.02 -1.83
C ILE A 116 2.17 -6.92 -2.27
N CYS A 117 1.61 -5.71 -2.37
CA CYS A 117 0.25 -5.51 -2.86
C CYS A 117 0.09 -6.07 -4.29
N MET A 118 1.12 -5.89 -5.12
CA MET A 118 1.13 -6.37 -6.49
C MET A 118 1.25 -7.88 -6.59
N LEU A 119 2.09 -8.50 -5.76
CA LEU A 119 2.16 -9.95 -5.63
C LEU A 119 0.81 -10.53 -5.14
N ASN A 120 0.15 -9.88 -4.19
CA ASN A 120 -1.16 -10.33 -3.71
C ASN A 120 -2.20 -10.33 -4.84
N THR A 121 -2.28 -9.24 -5.60
CA THR A 121 -3.17 -9.16 -6.76
C THR A 121 -2.79 -10.21 -7.82
N ASP A 122 -1.50 -10.37 -8.11
CA ASP A 122 -0.99 -11.40 -9.01
C ASP A 122 -1.48 -12.79 -8.61
N ALA A 123 -1.16 -13.20 -7.38
CA ALA A 123 -1.42 -14.54 -6.87
C ALA A 123 -2.93 -14.90 -6.81
N HIS A 124 -3.78 -13.95 -6.43
CA HIS A 124 -5.18 -14.24 -6.07
C HIS A 124 -6.22 -13.75 -7.08
N SER A 125 -5.85 -12.87 -8.03
CA SER A 125 -6.80 -12.44 -9.07
C SER A 125 -7.15 -13.59 -10.01
N PRO A 126 -8.44 -13.87 -10.28
CA PRO A 126 -8.84 -14.89 -11.25
C PRO A 126 -8.55 -14.47 -12.70
N HIS A 127 -8.22 -13.20 -12.96
CA HIS A 127 -7.96 -12.66 -14.30
C HIS A 127 -6.51 -12.79 -14.76
N ILE A 128 -5.65 -13.41 -13.96
CA ILE A 128 -4.22 -13.57 -14.27
C ILE A 128 -3.94 -15.07 -14.34
N ASP A 129 -3.73 -15.57 -15.55
CA ASP A 129 -3.48 -17.00 -15.76
C ASP A 129 -2.05 -17.40 -15.38
N THR A 130 -1.08 -16.57 -15.76
CA THR A 130 0.34 -16.82 -15.49
C THR A 130 0.78 -16.03 -14.26
N LYS A 131 0.86 -16.72 -13.12
CA LYS A 131 1.28 -16.16 -11.83
C LYS A 131 2.78 -15.91 -11.78
N MET A 132 3.17 -14.88 -11.04
CA MET A 132 4.56 -14.57 -10.72
C MET A 132 5.18 -15.69 -9.89
N SER A 133 6.30 -16.25 -10.37
CA SER A 133 7.08 -17.21 -9.58
C SER A 133 7.91 -16.50 -8.50
N LEU A 134 8.39 -17.24 -7.50
CA LEU A 134 9.33 -16.69 -6.51
C LEU A 134 10.57 -16.06 -7.19
N ALA A 135 11.11 -16.71 -8.22
CA ALA A 135 12.26 -16.19 -8.95
C ALA A 135 11.94 -14.87 -9.67
N ASP A 136 10.71 -14.74 -10.20
CA ASP A 136 10.24 -13.48 -10.78
C ASP A 136 10.08 -12.41 -9.70
N PHE A 137 9.50 -12.75 -8.55
CA PHE A 137 9.35 -11.81 -7.44
C PHE A 137 10.70 -11.29 -6.93
N VAL A 138 11.69 -12.18 -6.75
CA VAL A 138 13.05 -11.77 -6.35
C VAL A 138 13.67 -10.84 -7.40
N ARG A 139 13.62 -11.23 -8.68
CA ARG A 139 14.15 -10.41 -9.78
C ARG A 139 13.45 -9.04 -9.89
N ASN A 140 12.15 -8.98 -9.66
CA ASN A 140 11.38 -7.75 -9.72
C ASN A 140 11.74 -6.76 -8.59
N ASN A 141 12.27 -7.28 -7.47
CA ASN A 141 12.72 -6.51 -6.31
C ASN A 141 14.25 -6.37 -6.23
N ALA A 142 14.98 -6.72 -7.29
CA ALA A 142 16.43 -6.53 -7.31
C ALA A 142 16.80 -5.04 -7.24
N GLY A 143 17.81 -4.72 -6.43
CA GLY A 143 18.36 -3.38 -6.26
C GLY A 143 17.49 -2.37 -5.52
N ILE A 144 16.38 -2.78 -4.87
CA ILE A 144 15.46 -1.84 -4.21
C ILE A 144 15.96 -1.31 -2.86
N ASP A 145 17.08 -1.83 -2.34
CA ASP A 145 17.67 -1.41 -1.06
C ASP A 145 18.99 -0.67 -1.28
N ASP A 146 18.87 0.57 -1.78
CA ASP A 146 20.01 1.45 -2.10
C ASP A 146 20.92 0.91 -3.23
N GLY A 147 20.32 0.28 -4.24
CA GLY A 147 21.05 -0.37 -5.33
C GLY A 147 21.49 -1.80 -5.00
N GLU A 148 21.35 -2.23 -3.75
CA GLU A 148 21.54 -3.61 -3.31
C GLU A 148 20.21 -4.37 -3.21
N ASP A 149 20.31 -5.70 -3.10
CA ASP A 149 19.16 -6.58 -2.97
C ASP A 149 18.68 -6.70 -1.52
N VAL A 150 17.35 -6.72 -1.33
CA VAL A 150 16.76 -7.16 -0.07
C VAL A 150 17.17 -8.61 0.21
N PRO A 151 17.49 -8.99 1.46
CA PRO A 151 17.89 -10.36 1.79
C PRO A 151 16.94 -11.42 1.19
N PRO A 152 17.45 -12.45 0.49
CA PRO A 152 16.62 -13.42 -0.23
C PRO A 152 15.60 -14.13 0.65
N ASP A 153 15.93 -14.39 1.92
CA ASP A 153 15.03 -15.05 2.87
C ASP A 153 13.83 -14.16 3.25
N VAL A 154 14.02 -12.84 3.28
CA VAL A 154 12.92 -11.88 3.50
C VAL A 154 11.96 -11.92 2.31
N LEU A 155 12.48 -11.83 1.09
CA LEU A 155 11.65 -11.88 -0.13
C LEU A 155 10.95 -13.23 -0.29
N ARG A 156 11.62 -14.33 0.03
CA ARG A 156 11.03 -15.67 0.04
C ARG A 156 9.90 -15.79 1.06
N GLY A 157 10.14 -15.38 2.30
CA GLY A 157 9.13 -15.44 3.36
C GLY A 157 7.89 -14.60 3.04
N VAL A 158 8.11 -13.39 2.50
CA VAL A 158 7.04 -12.54 1.96
C VAL A 158 6.26 -13.29 0.87
N TYR A 159 6.95 -13.84 -0.13
CA TYR A 159 6.30 -14.53 -1.24
C TYR A 159 5.43 -15.70 -0.78
N GLU A 160 5.97 -16.56 0.08
CA GLU A 160 5.28 -17.74 0.59
C GLU A 160 4.03 -17.34 1.41
N ARG A 161 4.13 -16.34 2.30
CA ARG A 161 2.98 -15.91 3.11
C ARG A 161 1.89 -15.21 2.28
N VAL A 162 2.27 -14.37 1.33
CA VAL A 162 1.33 -13.65 0.45
C VAL A 162 0.61 -14.62 -0.47
N THR A 163 1.31 -15.56 -1.10
CA THR A 163 0.72 -16.52 -2.03
C THR A 163 -0.11 -17.59 -1.32
N ALA A 164 0.25 -17.99 -0.11
CA ALA A 164 -0.51 -18.97 0.67
C ALA A 164 -1.84 -18.43 1.20
N SER A 165 -1.93 -17.12 1.49
CA SER A 165 -3.14 -16.52 2.03
C SER A 165 -3.41 -15.16 1.42
N GLU A 166 -4.53 -15.04 0.72
CA GLU A 166 -5.00 -13.75 0.21
C GLU A 166 -5.08 -12.71 1.33
N TYR A 167 -4.44 -11.56 1.08
CA TYR A 167 -4.65 -10.37 1.85
C TYR A 167 -5.91 -9.73 1.30
N LYS A 168 -6.94 -9.63 2.13
CA LYS A 168 -8.14 -8.85 1.83
C LYS A 168 -7.79 -7.37 1.87
N LEU A 169 -7.00 -6.92 0.90
CA LEU A 169 -6.67 -5.52 0.67
C LEU A 169 -8.01 -4.86 0.36
N ARG A 170 -8.55 -4.12 1.32
CA ARG A 170 -9.84 -3.47 1.14
C ARG A 170 -9.65 -2.18 0.34
N LEU A 171 -8.99 -2.26 -0.79
CA LEU A 171 -8.85 -1.13 -1.70
C LEU A 171 -10.25 -0.76 -2.22
N GLY A 172 -10.50 0.51 -2.51
CA GLY A 172 -11.68 0.98 -3.24
C GLY A 172 -11.79 0.31 -4.62
N PRO A 173 -12.76 0.69 -5.48
CA PRO A 173 -13.02 0.04 -6.78
C PRO A 173 -11.72 -0.45 -7.41
N ALA A 174 -11.56 -1.79 -7.45
CA ALA A 174 -10.28 -2.52 -7.52
C ALA A 174 -9.40 -2.07 -8.70
N ASP A 175 -10.07 -1.52 -9.69
CA ASP A 175 -9.60 -1.01 -10.95
C ASP A 175 -8.64 0.19 -10.82
N HIS A 176 -9.07 1.25 -10.12
CA HIS A 176 -8.23 2.43 -9.93
C HIS A 176 -7.09 2.19 -8.95
N ALA A 177 -7.29 1.29 -7.98
CA ALA A 177 -6.35 1.07 -6.91
C ALA A 177 -5.12 0.27 -7.38
N ALA A 178 -5.32 -0.79 -8.17
CA ALA A 178 -4.21 -1.55 -8.75
C ALA A 178 -3.36 -0.66 -9.69
N ALA A 179 -4.01 0.15 -10.52
CA ALA A 179 -3.36 1.13 -11.39
C ALA A 179 -2.57 2.18 -10.59
N ALA A 180 -3.17 2.72 -9.52
CA ALA A 180 -2.54 3.69 -8.63
C ALA A 180 -1.30 3.13 -7.91
N VAL A 181 -1.40 1.90 -7.41
CA VAL A 181 -0.30 1.16 -6.76
C VAL A 181 0.85 0.98 -7.73
N ALA A 182 0.55 0.51 -8.93
CA ALA A 182 1.52 0.30 -10.01
C ALA A 182 2.23 1.62 -10.39
N ALA A 183 1.47 2.70 -10.63
CA ALA A 183 2.01 4.02 -10.95
C ALA A 183 2.88 4.61 -9.83
N SER A 184 2.48 4.46 -8.57
CA SER A 184 3.25 4.97 -7.42
C SER A 184 4.57 4.23 -7.25
N ALA A 185 4.54 2.90 -7.35
CA ALA A 185 5.74 2.06 -7.31
C ALA A 185 6.73 2.43 -8.42
N ALA A 186 6.21 2.65 -9.62
CA ALA A 186 6.98 3.07 -10.78
C ALA A 186 7.69 4.41 -10.56
N ALA A 187 6.94 5.43 -10.14
CA ALA A 187 7.47 6.77 -9.90
C ALA A 187 8.56 6.77 -8.81
N HIS A 188 8.38 5.97 -7.76
CA HIS A 188 9.34 5.90 -6.66
C HIS A 188 10.61 5.13 -7.06
N ARG A 189 10.47 4.04 -7.81
CA ARG A 189 11.59 3.25 -8.32
C ARG A 189 12.45 4.06 -9.32
N ALA A 190 11.82 4.92 -10.12
CA ALA A 190 12.51 5.86 -11.00
C ALA A 190 13.33 6.90 -10.21
N LYS A 191 12.79 7.43 -9.10
CA LYS A 191 13.54 8.35 -8.21
C LYS A 191 14.74 7.69 -7.54
N ALA A 192 14.64 6.39 -7.25
CA ALA A 192 15.75 5.60 -6.69
C ALA A 192 16.85 5.23 -7.72
N GLY A 193 16.76 5.69 -8.97
CA GLY A 193 17.81 5.49 -9.97
C GLY A 193 17.95 4.06 -10.51
N SER A 194 17.01 3.16 -10.20
CA SER A 194 17.05 1.77 -10.69
C SER A 194 16.41 1.63 -12.08
N SER A 195 17.08 0.91 -13.00
CA SER A 195 16.63 0.75 -14.38
C SER A 195 15.42 -0.19 -14.48
N GLY A 196 14.37 0.25 -15.21
CA GLY A 196 13.22 -0.51 -15.74
C GLY A 196 12.35 -1.27 -14.73
N ILE A 197 11.08 -0.86 -14.52
CA ILE A 197 10.16 -1.49 -13.55
C ILE A 197 9.57 -2.79 -14.13
N PRO A 198 10.05 -3.99 -13.77
CA PRO A 198 9.56 -5.23 -14.37
C PRO A 198 8.16 -5.59 -13.84
N LEU A 199 7.80 -5.01 -12.70
CA LEU A 199 6.59 -5.28 -11.96
C LEU A 199 5.33 -4.61 -12.54
N LEU A 200 5.48 -3.58 -13.38
CA LEU A 200 4.40 -3.09 -14.26
C LEU A 200 4.05 -4.11 -15.35
N ARG A 201 5.03 -4.86 -15.87
CA ARG A 201 4.83 -5.81 -16.98
C ARG A 201 3.90 -6.95 -16.58
N HIS A 202 4.00 -7.43 -15.34
CA HIS A 202 3.17 -8.52 -14.82
C HIS A 202 1.77 -8.06 -14.40
N LEU A 203 1.59 -6.75 -14.18
CA LEU A 203 0.27 -6.16 -13.90
C LEU A 203 -0.42 -5.61 -15.13
N ALA A 204 0.23 -5.57 -16.29
CA ALA A 204 -0.42 -5.17 -17.53
C ALA A 204 -1.71 -5.99 -17.82
N PRO A 205 -1.77 -7.32 -17.58
CA PRO A 205 -3.02 -8.08 -17.70
C PRO A 205 -4.08 -7.64 -16.69
N VAL A 206 -3.68 -7.31 -15.45
CA VAL A 206 -4.57 -6.78 -14.41
C VAL A 206 -5.14 -5.45 -14.84
N LEU A 207 -4.26 -4.53 -15.24
CA LEU A 207 -4.63 -3.20 -15.69
C LEU A 207 -5.53 -3.25 -16.92
N GLY A 208 -5.28 -4.17 -17.86
CA GLY A 208 -6.11 -4.42 -19.04
C GLY A 208 -7.51 -4.93 -18.70
N ALA A 209 -7.62 -5.98 -17.87
CA ALA A 209 -8.90 -6.54 -17.45
C ALA A 209 -9.75 -5.52 -16.65
N VAL A 210 -9.07 -4.68 -15.89
CA VAL A 210 -9.61 -3.54 -15.13
C VAL A 210 -10.11 -2.42 -16.06
N THR A 211 -9.32 -2.00 -17.05
CA THR A 211 -9.70 -0.94 -18.02
C THR A 211 -10.82 -1.39 -18.96
N ASP A 212 -10.91 -2.69 -19.24
CA ASP A 212 -11.97 -3.25 -20.09
C ASP A 212 -13.32 -3.35 -19.34
N ALA A 213 -13.31 -3.51 -18.01
CA ALA A 213 -14.52 -3.60 -17.18
C ALA A 213 -15.12 -2.22 -16.82
N VAL A 214 -14.28 -1.18 -16.74
CA VAL A 214 -14.69 0.20 -16.48
C VAL A 214 -14.10 1.08 -17.55
N LEU A 215 -14.95 1.56 -18.47
CA LEU A 215 -14.67 2.52 -19.55
C LEU A 215 -13.86 3.74 -19.08
N LEU A 216 -12.56 3.57 -18.83
CA LEU A 216 -11.62 4.64 -18.54
C LEU A 216 -10.93 5.03 -19.85
N PRO A 217 -10.75 6.34 -20.12
CA PRO A 217 -10.15 6.81 -21.35
C PRO A 217 -8.76 6.21 -21.57
N VAL A 218 -8.56 5.70 -22.78
CA VAL A 218 -7.35 5.02 -23.32
C VAL A 218 -6.03 5.74 -22.99
N GLU A 219 -6.07 7.04 -22.75
CA GLU A 219 -4.94 7.90 -22.37
C GLU A 219 -4.17 7.41 -21.12
N LEU A 220 -4.84 6.77 -20.15
CA LEU A 220 -4.16 6.28 -18.92
C LEU A 220 -3.43 4.95 -19.15
N ALA A 221 -3.87 4.13 -20.11
CA ALA A 221 -3.26 2.84 -20.43
C ALA A 221 -1.95 2.99 -21.22
N ALA A 222 -1.84 4.03 -22.05
CA ALA A 222 -0.67 4.28 -22.89
C ALA A 222 0.59 4.67 -22.09
N HIS A 223 0.44 5.36 -20.95
CA HIS A 223 1.58 5.77 -20.12
C HIS A 223 2.14 4.65 -19.24
N VAL A 224 1.35 3.61 -18.94
CA VAL A 224 1.75 2.55 -17.99
C VAL A 224 2.42 1.36 -18.69
N THR A 225 2.18 1.15 -19.98
CA THR A 225 2.73 0.00 -20.72
C THR A 225 4.05 0.29 -21.42
N GLY A 226 4.46 1.55 -21.57
CA GLY A 226 5.72 1.92 -22.19
C GLY A 226 5.86 1.47 -23.65
N ILE A 227 4.75 1.22 -24.33
CA ILE A 227 4.72 0.92 -25.76
C ILE A 227 4.31 2.21 -26.48
N ALA A 228 5.31 2.90 -27.03
CA ALA A 228 5.13 3.75 -28.20
C ALA A 228 5.44 2.91 -29.44
#